data_AF-A0A496Y746-F1
#
_entry.id   AF-A0A496Y746-F1
#
_cell.length_a   1.000
_cell.length_b   1.000
_cell.length_c   1.000
_cell.angle_alpha   90.00
_cell.angle_beta   90.00
_cell.angle_gamma   90.00
#
_symmetry.space_group_name_H-M   'P 1'
#
loop_
_entity.id
_entity.type
_entity.pdbx_description
1 polymer ?
#
loop_
_entity_poly.entity_id
_entity_poly.type
_entity_poly.pdbx_seq_one_letter_code
_entity_poly.pdbx_strand_id
1 'polypeptide(L)'
;MEQNTTVSNAMSIKLERIFDKLPEMPEFVEGIRRAPKRHFALSRRDTILALKNALRYIPEKWHERLAPEFLDELLSRGRIYGYRFRPAGPIKGRPVDTYRGRCIEGRAFQVMIDNNLDFEVALYPYELVTYGETGQVCQNWMQYQLIKRYLEELTDEQTLVMESGHPLGLFTSSPDSP
;
A
#
# COMPACT_ATOMS: atom_id res chain seq x y z
N MET A 1 8.78 -18.84 14.06
CA MET A 1 8.13 -18.30 12.84
C MET A 1 6.71 -18.02 13.24
N GLU A 2 6.33 -16.75 13.38
CA GLU A 2 4.91 -16.43 13.58
C GLU A 2 4.13 -16.89 12.35
N GLN A 3 3.05 -17.62 12.57
CA GLN A 3 2.17 -18.05 11.48
C GLN A 3 1.50 -16.79 10.90
N ASN A 4 1.30 -16.72 9.58
CA ASN A 4 0.64 -15.58 8.93
C ASN A 4 -0.72 -15.25 9.56
N THR A 5 -1.40 -16.26 10.08
CA THR A 5 -2.63 -16.15 10.88
C THR A 5 -2.48 -15.29 12.13
N THR A 6 -1.34 -15.37 12.83
CA THR A 6 -1.05 -14.56 14.04
C THR A 6 -0.94 -13.07 13.69
N VAL A 7 -0.19 -12.74 12.63
CA VAL A 7 -0.04 -11.35 12.16
C VAL A 7 -1.37 -10.81 11.64
N SER A 8 -2.11 -11.61 10.87
CA SER A 8 -3.46 -11.27 10.42
C SER A 8 -4.39 -11.01 11.60
N ASN A 9 -4.35 -11.82 12.65
CA ASN A 9 -5.20 -11.64 13.83
C ASN A 9 -4.88 -10.39 14.66
N ALA A 10 -3.64 -9.91 14.60
CA ALA A 10 -3.23 -8.67 15.26
C ALA A 10 -3.70 -7.40 14.51
N MET A 11 -4.00 -7.50 13.22
CA MET A 11 -4.48 -6.37 12.42
C MET A 11 -5.98 -6.13 12.60
N SER A 12 -6.36 -4.93 13.04
CA SER A 12 -7.76 -4.52 13.16
C SER A 12 -8.43 -4.28 11.80
N ILE A 13 -7.66 -3.84 10.81
CA ILE A 13 -8.08 -3.66 9.41
C ILE A 13 -7.28 -4.59 8.51
N LYS A 14 -7.99 -5.37 7.67
CA LYS A 14 -7.41 -6.38 6.79
C LYS A 14 -7.86 -6.17 5.35
N LEU A 15 -7.03 -6.60 4.38
CA LEU A 15 -7.37 -6.49 2.96
C LEU A 15 -8.64 -7.27 2.57
N GLU A 16 -8.94 -8.40 3.22
CA GLU A 16 -10.20 -9.13 3.01
C GLU A 16 -11.46 -8.36 3.42
N ARG A 17 -11.33 -7.33 4.26
CA ARG A 17 -12.45 -6.45 4.61
C ARG A 17 -12.58 -5.26 3.64
N ILE A 18 -11.56 -5.04 2.80
CA ILE A 18 -11.52 -3.99 1.78
C ILE A 18 -11.95 -4.58 0.43
N PHE A 19 -11.60 -5.83 0.16
CA PHE A 19 -11.86 -6.54 -1.08
C PHE A 19 -12.60 -7.86 -0.80
N ASP A 20 -13.86 -7.96 -1.24
CA ASP A 20 -14.66 -9.19 -1.08
C ASP A 20 -14.09 -10.35 -1.92
N LYS A 21 -13.54 -10.02 -3.09
CA LYS A 21 -12.88 -10.92 -4.04
C LYS A 21 -11.52 -10.38 -4.45
N LEU A 22 -10.66 -11.24 -4.98
CA LEU A 22 -9.38 -10.84 -5.53
C LEU A 22 -9.62 -9.82 -6.67
N PRO A 23 -9.10 -8.58 -6.60
CA PRO A 23 -9.34 -7.59 -7.64
C PRO A 23 -8.65 -7.99 -8.95
N GLU A 24 -9.17 -7.49 -10.07
CA GLU A 24 -8.55 -7.68 -11.38
C GLU A 24 -7.24 -6.89 -11.48
N MET A 25 -6.37 -7.27 -12.42
CA MET A 25 -5.11 -6.56 -12.63
C MET A 25 -5.43 -5.24 -13.35
N PRO A 26 -5.13 -4.07 -12.75
CA PRO A 26 -5.44 -2.80 -13.39
C PRO A 26 -4.46 -2.52 -14.54
N GLU A 27 -4.97 -1.92 -15.62
CA GLU A 27 -4.18 -1.60 -16.81
C GLU A 27 -3.09 -0.56 -16.56
N PHE A 28 -1.97 -0.71 -17.27
CA PHE A 28 -0.89 0.26 -17.30
C PHE A 28 -1.01 1.09 -18.57
N VAL A 29 -1.07 2.41 -18.41
CA VAL A 29 -1.10 3.37 -19.50
C VAL A 29 0.29 3.46 -20.10
N GLU A 30 0.37 3.37 -21.42
CA GLU A 30 1.61 3.50 -22.17
C GLU A 30 2.19 4.91 -22.03
N GLY A 31 3.52 5.04 -22.11
CA GLY A 31 4.21 6.34 -22.01
C GLY A 31 4.38 6.88 -20.60
N ILE A 32 3.72 6.31 -19.59
CA ILE A 32 3.95 6.67 -18.19
C ILE A 32 5.27 6.08 -17.70
N ARG A 33 6.11 6.94 -17.11
CA ARG A 33 7.44 6.59 -16.63
C ARG A 33 7.38 5.49 -15.56
N ARG A 34 8.33 4.54 -15.64
CA ARG A 34 8.47 3.40 -14.71
C ARG A 34 9.80 3.45 -13.98
N ALA A 35 9.84 3.03 -12.73
CA ALA A 35 11.09 2.99 -11.97
C ALA A 35 12.07 2.00 -12.60
N PRO A 36 13.37 2.34 -12.67
CA PRO A 36 14.38 1.43 -13.19
C PRO A 36 14.48 0.18 -12.32
N LYS A 37 14.81 -0.96 -12.95
CA LYS A 37 15.04 -2.21 -12.21
C LYS A 37 16.22 -2.02 -11.25
N ARG A 38 15.97 -2.21 -9.96
CA ARG A 38 17.05 -2.27 -8.98
C ARG A 38 17.87 -3.54 -9.22
N HIS A 39 19.16 -3.38 -9.43
CA HIS A 39 20.11 -4.48 -9.52
C HIS A 39 20.32 -5.04 -8.11
N PHE A 40 19.45 -5.96 -7.70
CA PHE A 40 19.61 -6.68 -6.45
C PHE A 40 19.45 -8.17 -6.72
N ALA A 41 20.55 -8.91 -6.65
CA ALA A 41 20.53 -10.36 -6.72
C ALA A 41 20.13 -10.90 -5.35
N LEU A 42 18.84 -11.16 -5.14
CA LEU A 42 18.36 -11.78 -3.91
C LEU A 42 18.80 -13.25 -3.88
N SER A 43 19.30 -13.68 -2.73
CA SER A 43 19.49 -15.11 -2.49
C SER A 43 18.13 -15.81 -2.46
N ARG A 44 18.09 -17.13 -2.67
CA ARG A 44 16.85 -17.91 -2.53
C ARG A 44 16.17 -17.68 -1.17
N ARG A 45 16.96 -17.50 -0.11
CA ARG A 45 16.47 -17.23 1.25
C ARG A 45 15.80 -15.86 1.32
N ASP A 46 16.41 -14.82 0.76
CA ASP A 46 15.87 -13.46 0.78
C ASP A 46 14.62 -13.34 -0.10
N THR A 47 14.60 -14.04 -1.23
CA THR A 47 13.39 -14.15 -2.09
C THR A 47 12.23 -14.78 -1.33
N ILE A 48 12.45 -15.89 -0.61
CA ILE A 48 11.42 -16.51 0.22
C ILE A 48 10.95 -15.56 1.32
N LEU A 49 11.87 -14.84 1.97
CA LEU A 49 11.53 -13.88 3.02
C LEU A 49 10.71 -12.71 2.48
N ALA A 50 11.10 -12.15 1.33
CA ALA A 50 10.37 -11.06 0.67
C ALA A 50 8.94 -11.48 0.31
N LEU A 51 8.76 -12.67 -0.24
CA LEU A 51 7.44 -13.22 -0.55
C LEU A 51 6.59 -13.39 0.71
N LYS A 52 7.15 -13.97 1.79
CA LYS A 52 6.44 -14.10 3.07
C LYS A 52 6.02 -12.74 3.63
N ASN A 53 6.91 -11.75 3.57
CA ASN A 53 6.64 -10.39 4.04
C ASN A 53 5.52 -9.70 3.24
N ALA A 54 5.42 -9.94 1.93
CA ALA A 54 4.31 -9.42 1.13
C ALA A 54 3.00 -10.18 1.41
N LEU A 55 3.06 -11.51 1.46
CA LEU A 55 1.89 -12.38 1.67
C LEU A 55 1.28 -12.27 3.06
N ARG A 56 1.99 -11.71 4.06
CA ARG A 56 1.46 -11.50 5.43
C ARG A 56 0.21 -10.61 5.45
N TYR A 57 0.05 -9.72 4.46
CA TYR A 57 -1.11 -8.84 4.33
C TYR A 57 -2.28 -9.51 3.60
N ILE A 58 -2.02 -10.64 2.94
CA ILE A 58 -2.92 -11.27 2.00
C ILE A 58 -3.63 -12.44 2.68
N PRO A 59 -4.95 -12.60 2.49
CA PRO A 59 -5.68 -13.80 2.91
C PRO A 59 -5.11 -15.05 2.24
N GLU A 60 -4.92 -16.13 3.01
CA GLU A 60 -4.30 -17.38 2.50
C GLU A 60 -5.00 -17.94 1.26
N LYS A 61 -6.33 -17.76 1.15
CA LYS A 61 -7.14 -18.13 -0.02
C LYS A 61 -6.66 -17.52 -1.36
N TRP A 62 -5.87 -16.45 -1.33
CA TRP A 62 -5.33 -15.80 -2.54
C TRP A 62 -3.84 -16.06 -2.76
N HIS A 63 -3.15 -16.76 -1.85
CA HIS A 63 -1.71 -16.97 -1.91
C HIS A 63 -1.28 -17.76 -3.14
N GLU A 64 -2.03 -18.79 -3.53
CA GLU A 64 -1.73 -19.61 -4.71
C GLU A 64 -1.67 -18.76 -5.99
N ARG A 65 -2.57 -17.76 -6.10
CA ARG A 65 -2.60 -16.86 -7.25
C ARG A 65 -1.57 -15.73 -7.15
N LEU A 66 -1.38 -15.16 -5.97
CA LEU A 66 -0.57 -13.96 -5.77
C LEU A 66 0.93 -14.25 -5.60
N ALA A 67 1.31 -15.42 -5.08
CA ALA A 67 2.72 -15.73 -4.87
C ALA A 67 3.52 -15.75 -6.20
N PRO A 68 3.04 -16.34 -7.30
CA PRO A 68 3.71 -16.23 -8.60
C PRO A 68 3.77 -14.80 -9.14
N GLU A 69 2.71 -14.00 -8.95
CA GLU A 69 2.67 -12.60 -9.39
C GLU A 69 3.68 -11.75 -8.62
N PHE A 70 3.76 -11.91 -7.30
CA PHE A 70 4.75 -11.22 -6.47
C PHE A 70 6.18 -11.66 -6.78
N LEU A 71 6.38 -12.94 -7.11
CA LEU A 71 7.69 -13.42 -7.55
C LEU A 71 8.09 -12.79 -8.88
N ASP A 72 7.17 -12.68 -9.85
CA ASP A 72 7.43 -12.00 -11.12
C ASP A 72 7.76 -10.53 -10.91
N GLU A 73 7.01 -9.80 -10.08
CA GLU A 73 7.32 -8.41 -9.74
C GLU A 73 8.72 -8.29 -9.11
N LEU A 74 9.05 -9.19 -8.17
CA LEU A 74 10.35 -9.20 -7.51
C LEU A 74 11.50 -9.44 -8.50
N LEU A 75 11.33 -10.36 -9.46
CA LEU A 75 12.37 -10.70 -10.45
C LEU A 75 12.47 -9.65 -11.58
N SER A 76 11.34 -9.12 -12.04
CA SER A 76 11.29 -8.18 -13.16
C SER A 76 11.55 -6.73 -12.73
N ARG A 77 11.13 -6.34 -11.52
CA ARG A 77 11.25 -4.97 -10.99
C ARG A 77 12.22 -4.81 -9.82
N GLY A 78 12.62 -5.92 -9.19
CA GLY A 78 13.47 -5.91 -8.00
C GLY A 78 12.72 -5.69 -6.69
N ARG A 79 11.38 -5.59 -6.73
CA ARG A 79 10.49 -5.28 -5.59
C ARG A 79 9.08 -5.82 -5.82
N ILE A 80 8.36 -6.08 -4.74
CA ILE A 80 6.94 -6.43 -4.76
C ILE A 80 6.13 -5.15 -4.51
N TYR A 81 5.47 -4.65 -5.55
CA TYR A 81 4.58 -3.49 -5.49
C TYR A 81 3.13 -3.91 -5.24
N GLY A 82 2.77 -5.15 -5.54
CA GLY A 82 1.41 -5.67 -5.46
C GLY A 82 0.47 -4.92 -6.40
N TYR A 83 0.84 -4.81 -7.68
CA TYR A 83 0.14 -3.97 -8.66
C TYR A 83 -1.36 -4.25 -8.75
N ARG A 84 -1.77 -5.49 -8.49
CA ARG A 84 -3.17 -5.89 -8.45
C ARG A 84 -4.03 -5.09 -7.46
N PHE A 85 -3.43 -4.59 -6.37
CA PHE A 85 -4.13 -3.80 -5.36
C PHE A 85 -4.11 -2.29 -5.65
N ARG A 86 -3.51 -1.84 -6.76
CA ARG A 86 -3.54 -0.44 -7.17
C ARG A 86 -4.96 -0.04 -7.60
N PRO A 87 -5.44 1.16 -7.24
CA PRO A 87 -6.66 1.71 -7.84
C PRO A 87 -6.56 1.78 -9.37
N ALA A 88 -7.64 1.42 -10.07
CA ALA A 88 -7.71 1.59 -11.52
C ALA A 88 -7.71 3.07 -11.89
N GLY A 89 -7.07 3.40 -13.02
CA GLY A 89 -6.93 4.78 -13.50
C GLY A 89 -5.86 5.61 -12.75
N PRO A 90 -5.73 6.90 -13.11
CA PRO A 90 -4.84 7.83 -12.42
C PRO A 90 -5.40 8.19 -11.04
N ILE A 91 -4.50 8.34 -10.07
CA ILE A 91 -4.81 8.90 -8.75
C ILE A 91 -4.62 10.41 -8.85
N LYS A 92 -5.49 11.19 -8.21
CA LYS A 92 -5.36 12.66 -8.10
C LYS A 92 -5.85 13.10 -6.73
N GLY A 93 -5.18 14.09 -6.16
CA GLY A 93 -5.68 14.81 -4.99
C GLY A 93 -6.99 15.52 -5.35
N ARG A 94 -8.09 15.15 -4.70
CA ARG A 94 -9.42 15.73 -4.92
C ARG A 94 -9.80 16.71 -3.79
N PRO A 95 -10.86 17.52 -3.96
CA PRO A 95 -11.42 18.30 -2.85
C PRO A 95 -11.70 17.40 -1.63
N VAL A 96 -11.33 17.88 -0.43
CA VAL A 96 -11.31 17.09 0.82
C VAL A 96 -12.68 16.51 1.21
N ASP A 97 -13.73 17.21 0.84
CA ASP A 97 -15.14 16.84 1.01
C ASP A 97 -15.57 15.62 0.17
N THR A 98 -14.80 15.25 -0.86
CA THR A 98 -15.05 14.04 -1.67
C THR A 98 -14.51 12.75 -1.03
N TYR A 99 -13.66 12.87 -0.01
CA TYR A 99 -13.08 11.73 0.70
C TYR A 99 -14.01 11.26 1.82
N ARG A 100 -14.05 9.93 2.03
CA ARG A 100 -14.73 9.34 3.18
C ARG A 100 -13.81 9.44 4.40
N GLY A 101 -14.38 9.63 5.57
CA GLY A 101 -13.64 9.68 6.83
C GLY A 101 -14.50 10.17 7.97
N ARG A 102 -14.10 9.89 9.21
CA ARG A 102 -14.80 10.35 10.41
C ARG A 102 -14.35 11.73 10.88
N CYS A 103 -13.10 12.11 10.60
CA CYS A 103 -12.57 13.44 10.85
C CYS A 103 -12.12 14.14 9.55
N ILE A 104 -11.80 15.44 9.62
CA ILE A 104 -11.34 16.20 8.45
C ILE A 104 -9.84 15.96 8.19
N GLU A 105 -9.07 15.71 9.25
CA GLU A 105 -7.64 15.44 9.25
C GLU A 105 -7.34 14.15 8.48
N GLY A 106 -8.06 13.07 8.77
CA GLY A 106 -7.93 11.80 8.05
C GLY A 106 -8.20 11.95 6.54
N ARG A 107 -9.23 12.73 6.18
CA ARG A 107 -9.53 13.05 4.78
C ARG A 107 -8.44 13.90 4.14
N ALA A 108 -7.95 14.92 4.84
CA ALA A 108 -6.88 15.79 4.36
C ALA A 108 -5.57 15.01 4.14
N PHE A 109 -5.21 14.09 5.04
CA PHE A 109 -4.07 13.20 4.83
C PHE A 109 -4.23 12.37 3.56
N GLN A 110 -5.42 11.83 3.29
CA GLN A 110 -5.65 11.07 2.06
C GLN A 110 -5.54 11.95 0.81
N VAL A 111 -6.00 13.20 0.83
CA VAL A 111 -5.79 14.17 -0.27
C VAL A 111 -4.30 14.31 -0.58
N MET A 112 -3.48 14.48 0.47
CA MET A 112 -2.03 14.68 0.33
C MET A 112 -1.32 13.42 -0.18
N ILE A 113 -1.74 12.24 0.27
CA ILE A 113 -1.23 10.95 -0.23
C ILE A 113 -1.57 10.79 -1.71
N ASP A 114 -2.81 11.05 -2.09
CA ASP A 114 -3.26 10.96 -3.49
C ASP A 114 -2.50 11.95 -4.38
N ASN A 115 -2.26 13.17 -3.89
CA ASN A 115 -1.46 14.17 -4.60
C ASN A 115 -0.01 13.70 -4.83
N ASN A 116 0.62 13.08 -3.84
CA ASN A 116 1.98 12.55 -3.99
C ASN A 116 2.06 11.36 -4.97
N LEU A 117 0.93 10.70 -5.23
CA LEU A 117 0.78 9.59 -6.18
C LEU A 117 0.13 10.00 -7.51
N ASP A 118 -0.12 11.30 -7.70
CA ASP A 118 -0.69 11.81 -8.93
C ASP A 118 0.28 11.55 -10.09
N PHE A 119 -0.26 11.14 -11.23
CA PHE A 119 0.53 10.81 -12.42
C PHE A 119 1.19 12.03 -13.05
N GLU A 120 0.69 13.23 -12.75
CA GLU A 120 1.29 14.50 -13.16
C GLU A 120 2.34 14.99 -12.16
N VAL A 121 2.41 14.41 -10.95
CA VAL A 121 3.31 14.84 -9.86
C VAL A 121 4.42 13.82 -9.61
N ALA A 122 4.07 12.54 -9.52
CA ALA A 122 4.96 11.46 -9.15
C ALA A 122 5.92 11.10 -10.28
N LEU A 123 7.19 10.91 -9.93
CA LEU A 123 8.23 10.46 -10.88
C LEU A 123 7.95 9.07 -11.45
N TYR A 124 7.51 8.12 -10.59
CA TYR A 124 7.14 6.77 -10.98
C TYR A 124 5.82 6.40 -10.26
N PRO A 125 4.65 6.85 -10.77
CA PRO A 125 3.38 6.74 -10.05
C PRO A 125 3.00 5.29 -9.76
N TYR A 126 3.27 4.37 -10.69
CA TYR A 126 3.01 2.94 -10.51
C TYR A 126 3.87 2.29 -9.42
N GLU A 127 5.07 2.81 -9.16
CA GLU A 127 6.01 2.32 -8.16
C GLU A 127 5.99 3.12 -6.85
N LEU A 128 4.97 3.97 -6.70
CA LEU A 128 4.73 4.82 -5.54
C LEU A 128 5.88 5.80 -5.24
N VAL A 129 6.67 6.20 -6.25
CA VAL A 129 7.81 7.10 -6.08
C VAL A 129 7.44 8.51 -6.53
N THR A 130 7.52 9.47 -5.61
CA THR A 130 7.22 10.88 -5.92
C THR A 130 8.45 11.60 -6.46
N TYR A 131 9.62 11.44 -5.83
CA TYR A 131 10.86 12.12 -6.25
C TYR A 131 12.12 11.35 -5.86
N GLY A 132 13.28 11.81 -6.36
CA GLY A 132 14.60 11.30 -5.94
C GLY A 132 14.85 9.82 -6.26
N GLU A 133 14.14 9.27 -7.25
CA GLU A 133 14.14 7.87 -7.70
C GLU A 133 13.75 6.80 -6.67
N THR A 134 13.85 7.10 -5.38
CA THR A 134 13.58 6.18 -4.28
C THR A 134 12.67 6.74 -3.20
N GLY A 135 12.29 8.03 -3.28
CA GLY A 135 11.38 8.67 -2.34
C GLY A 135 9.96 8.14 -2.54
N GLN A 136 9.61 7.11 -1.77
CA GLN A 136 8.33 6.41 -1.87
C GLN A 136 7.30 6.91 -0.87
N VAL A 137 6.04 6.94 -1.30
CA VAL A 137 4.89 7.26 -0.44
C VAL A 137 4.53 6.07 0.45
N CYS A 138 4.46 4.88 -0.14
CA CYS A 138 4.28 3.60 0.56
C CYS A 138 5.18 2.55 -0.08
N GLN A 139 5.45 1.44 0.62
CA GLN A 139 6.32 0.40 0.06
C GLN A 139 5.63 -0.37 -1.09
N ASN A 140 4.30 -0.48 -1.02
CA ASN A 140 3.49 -1.22 -1.99
C ASN A 140 2.01 -0.78 -1.96
N TRP A 141 1.23 -1.22 -2.94
CA TRP A 141 -0.20 -0.88 -3.08
C TRP A 141 -1.10 -1.51 -2.02
N MET A 142 -0.69 -2.63 -1.42
CA MET A 142 -1.42 -3.25 -0.31
C MET A 142 -1.42 -2.31 0.91
N GLN A 143 -0.27 -1.69 1.22
CA GLN A 143 -0.17 -0.69 2.27
C GLN A 143 -0.99 0.56 1.97
N TYR A 144 -0.98 1.06 0.73
CA TYR A 144 -1.83 2.18 0.34
C TYR A 144 -3.32 1.92 0.65
N GLN A 145 -3.83 0.74 0.30
CA GLN A 145 -5.22 0.38 0.58
C GLN A 145 -5.52 0.29 2.08
N LEU A 146 -4.59 -0.27 2.85
CA LEU A 146 -4.72 -0.34 4.31
C LEU A 146 -4.69 1.06 4.95
N ILE A 147 -3.73 1.91 4.58
CA ILE A 147 -3.61 3.29 5.07
C ILE A 147 -4.89 4.05 4.78
N LYS A 148 -5.38 3.98 3.53
CA LYS A 148 -6.64 4.61 3.16
C LYS A 148 -7.78 4.17 4.06
N ARG A 149 -7.91 2.86 4.29
CA ARG A 149 -8.96 2.33 5.16
C ARG A 149 -8.79 2.74 6.63
N TYR A 150 -7.56 2.88 7.12
CA TYR A 150 -7.30 3.43 8.45
C TYR A 150 -7.67 4.91 8.56
N LEU A 151 -7.32 5.73 7.56
CA LEU A 151 -7.69 7.15 7.53
C LEU A 151 -9.21 7.37 7.43
N GLU A 152 -9.93 6.47 6.77
CA GLU A 152 -11.40 6.49 6.76
C GLU A 152 -12.01 6.22 8.14
N GLU A 153 -11.32 5.47 9.01
CA GLU A 153 -11.80 5.07 10.34
C GLU A 153 -11.24 5.92 11.49
N LEU A 154 -10.19 6.71 11.21
CA LEU A 154 -9.53 7.64 12.15
C LEU A 154 -10.55 8.65 12.71
N THR A 155 -10.60 8.78 14.04
CA THR A 155 -11.30 9.86 14.76
C THR A 155 -10.30 10.89 15.29
N ASP A 156 -10.80 11.99 15.85
CA ASP A 156 -10.01 13.04 16.50
C ASP A 156 -9.39 12.60 17.83
N GLU A 157 -9.79 11.47 18.42
CA GLU A 157 -9.18 10.91 19.63
C GLU A 157 -8.25 9.73 19.34
N GLN A 158 -7.70 9.67 18.13
CA GLN A 158 -6.84 8.59 17.69
C GLN A 158 -5.65 9.09 16.87
N THR A 159 -4.54 8.35 16.97
CA THR A 159 -3.34 8.52 16.14
C THR A 159 -3.12 7.27 15.30
N LEU A 160 -2.89 7.45 13.99
CA LEU A 160 -2.43 6.37 13.11
C LEU A 160 -0.91 6.23 13.21
N VAL A 161 -0.44 5.10 13.72
CA VAL A 161 1.00 4.82 13.82
C VAL A 161 1.49 4.12 12.56
N MET A 162 2.51 4.70 11.93
CA MET A 162 3.15 4.23 10.70
C MET A 162 4.59 3.77 10.96
N GLU A 163 4.94 2.55 10.57
CA GLU A 163 6.29 2.00 10.64
C GLU A 163 6.83 1.79 9.22
N SER A 164 7.68 2.69 8.75
CA SER A 164 8.31 2.59 7.41
C SER A 164 7.31 2.38 6.26
N GLY A 165 6.07 2.88 6.38
CA GLY A 165 4.98 2.69 5.42
C GLY A 165 3.99 1.57 5.76
N HIS A 166 4.29 0.71 6.75
CA HIS A 166 3.33 -0.23 7.30
C HIS A 166 2.42 0.47 8.32
N PRO A 167 1.08 0.46 8.15
CA PRO A 167 0.18 0.98 9.17
C PRO A 167 0.07 -0.04 10.31
N LEU A 168 0.65 0.31 11.47
CA LEU A 168 0.63 -0.53 12.66
C LEU A 168 -0.78 -0.58 13.27
N GLY A 169 -1.48 0.55 13.29
CA GLY A 169 -2.86 0.65 13.75
C GLY A 169 -3.24 2.03 14.26
N LEU A 170 -4.49 2.14 14.71
CA LEU A 170 -5.03 3.31 15.40
C LEU A 170 -4.92 3.12 16.91
N PHE A 171 -4.39 4.12 17.59
CA PHE A 171 -4.20 4.12 19.04
C PHE A 171 -4.88 5.34 19.64
N THR A 172 -5.48 5.20 20.81
CA THR A 172 -6.13 6.33 21.50
C THR A 172 -5.12 7.43 21.81
N SER A 173 -5.49 8.66 21.51
CA SER A 173 -4.72 9.89 21.77
C SER A 173 -5.66 11.05 22.11
N SER A 174 -5.11 12.25 22.29
CA SER A 174 -5.91 13.47 22.49
C SER A 174 -6.18 14.18 21.16
N PRO A 175 -7.24 15.02 21.06
CA PRO A 175 -7.49 15.86 19.88
C PRO A 175 -6.33 16.77 19.44
N ASP A 176 -5.47 17.17 20.37
CA ASP A 176 -4.28 17.99 20.05
C ASP A 176 -3.05 17.15 19.63
N SER A 177 -3.17 15.82 19.60
CA SER A 177 -2.08 14.92 19.17
C SER A 177 -2.11 14.73 17.65
N PRO A 178 -0.94 14.55 17.00
CA PRO A 178 -0.88 14.15 15.59
C PRO A 178 -1.50 12.78 15.30
#